data_AF-A0A3B0J167-F1
#
_entry.id   AF-A0A3B0J167-F1
#
_cell.length_a   1.000
_cell.length_b   1.000
_cell.length_c   1.000
_cell.angle_alpha   90.00
_cell.angle_beta   90.00
_cell.angle_gamma   90.00
#
_symmetry.space_group_name_H-M   'P 1'
#
loop_
_entity.id
_entity.type
_entity.pdbx_description
1 polymer ?
#
loop_
_entity_poly.entity_id
_entity_poly.type
_entity_poly.pdbx_seq_one_letter_code
_entity_poly.pdbx_strand_id
1 'polypeptide(L)'
;MAAQTGPTTNHKINGNGQIYCYGELLKTIQMAKLFEDSKTFVDMKLKQAPAKTLEDFELLMESKNRTPSREDLQKFVDDYFSPKGTELELWTPTDWKANPSFLDQITDPDLKQWGQELNNIWKDLGRKMNDDVLKNPEYYSIIPVPNPVIIPGGRFIEFYYWDSYWIIRGLLHSEMQDTARGMIENFMSIVQRIGFIPNGGRVYYWGRSQPPLLTGMVKSYVDFTNDDLFAINALEVLEHEFEYFVNNHSVQVKGHNLAVYRDSSTGPRPESYREDVETAENFDTPEAKEDHYSELKSAAESGMDFSSRWFINENGTNVGNLSNLRTRSIVPVDLNSFLYWNAKLIAEFHAKAGNVDKMTEYEKKAQTLLQGIQDVLWNEEAGCWLDYDMINEKPRDYFVSTNLAPLFVKAYNISDTEKISASVLSYIEKNKLDTFPGGVPNTLYHTGEQWDFPNVWAPMQYIVVEGLANLNTPAAKELSKKWALRWVKSNFKAYTDNFHMYEKYNAEEFGGHGGGGEYGVQTGFGWSNGVIIEWLSKHGRELSEGSGGGGAGTTKSLISVVGVAAVTIVALIAGRVLW
;
A
#
# COMPACT_ATOMS: atom_id res chain seq x y z
N MET A 1 -15.35 35.55 19.33
CA MET A 1 -15.93 34.46 20.14
C MET A 1 -17.09 33.84 19.39
N ALA A 2 -16.81 32.71 18.73
CA ALA A 2 -17.75 31.65 18.41
C ALA A 2 -16.86 30.51 17.91
N ALA A 3 -16.40 29.68 18.84
CA ALA A 3 -15.69 28.45 18.51
C ALA A 3 -16.71 27.54 17.81
N GLN A 4 -16.55 27.36 16.50
CA GLN A 4 -17.25 26.31 15.79
C GLN A 4 -16.66 24.99 16.28
N THR A 5 -17.47 24.28 17.06
CA THR A 5 -17.26 22.90 17.46
C THR A 5 -17.08 22.05 16.21
N GLY A 6 -15.85 21.53 16.01
CA GLY A 6 -15.53 20.61 14.93
C GLY A 6 -16.31 19.29 15.03
N PRO A 7 -16.28 18.47 13.96
CA PRO A 7 -17.01 17.21 13.90
C PRO A 7 -16.47 16.26 14.97
N THR A 8 -17.27 16.04 16.00
CA THR A 8 -16.96 15.15 17.12
C THR A 8 -17.45 13.73 16.78
N THR A 9 -16.51 12.77 16.82
CA THR A 9 -16.70 11.33 17.07
C THR A 9 -17.03 10.36 15.92
N ASN A 10 -16.09 10.16 14.98
CA ASN A 10 -15.94 8.88 14.23
C ASN A 10 -15.17 7.80 15.01
N HIS A 11 -14.61 8.13 16.17
CA HIS A 11 -13.90 7.20 17.05
C HIS A 11 -14.82 6.16 17.75
N LYS A 12 -16.13 6.19 17.49
CA LYS A 12 -17.13 5.35 18.16
C LYS A 12 -17.33 3.97 17.54
N ILE A 13 -16.66 3.64 16.43
CA ILE A 13 -16.97 2.47 15.62
C ILE A 13 -17.05 1.18 16.47
N ASN A 14 -16.18 1.02 17.47
CA ASN A 14 -16.14 -0.17 18.33
C ASN A 14 -16.05 0.15 19.84
N GLY A 15 -16.20 1.41 20.27
CA GLY A 15 -16.13 1.78 21.71
C GLY A 15 -14.81 1.46 22.43
N ASN A 16 -13.75 1.09 21.70
CA ASN A 16 -12.52 0.53 22.24
C ASN A 16 -11.26 1.34 21.94
N GLY A 17 -11.36 2.50 21.29
CA GLY A 17 -10.16 3.23 20.92
C GLY A 17 -9.43 3.93 22.08
N GLN A 18 -9.99 3.99 23.30
CA GLN A 18 -9.21 4.30 24.52
C GLN A 18 -8.14 3.23 24.84
N ILE A 19 -8.21 2.07 24.17
CA ILE A 19 -7.27 0.97 24.29
C ILE A 19 -6.37 0.92 23.05
N TYR A 20 -6.97 1.06 21.85
CA TYR A 20 -6.25 0.83 20.59
C TYR A 20 -5.81 2.08 19.85
N CYS A 21 -6.39 3.25 20.12
CA CYS A 21 -6.16 4.47 19.33
C CYS A 21 -5.49 5.59 20.14
N TYR A 22 -5.88 5.76 21.40
CA TYR A 22 -5.33 6.74 22.33
C TYR A 22 -5.51 6.25 23.76
N GLY A 23 -4.95 6.98 24.73
CA GLY A 23 -5.22 6.75 26.15
C GLY A 23 -4.02 6.22 26.93
N GLU A 24 -4.17 6.19 28.25
CA GLU A 24 -3.07 5.86 29.16
C GLU A 24 -2.66 4.39 29.08
N LEU A 25 -3.61 3.48 28.88
CA LEU A 25 -3.33 2.05 28.72
C LEU A 25 -2.42 1.81 27.51
N LEU A 26 -2.78 2.35 26.33
CA LEU A 26 -1.96 2.27 25.13
C LEU A 26 -0.55 2.82 25.37
N LYS A 27 -0.47 4.06 25.87
CA LYS A 27 0.81 4.72 26.17
C LYS A 27 1.68 3.90 27.11
N THR A 28 1.10 3.39 28.20
CA THR A 28 1.84 2.69 29.25
C THR A 28 2.41 1.38 28.73
N ILE A 29 1.61 0.60 27.99
CA ILE A 29 2.06 -0.67 27.42
C ILE A 29 3.13 -0.45 26.34
N GLN A 30 2.92 0.50 25.42
CA GLN A 30 3.86 0.76 24.32
C GLN A 30 5.22 1.25 24.85
N MET A 31 5.20 2.21 25.78
CA MET A 31 6.44 2.77 26.35
C MET A 31 7.16 1.80 27.30
N ALA A 32 6.49 0.76 27.80
CA ALA A 32 7.11 -0.31 28.59
C ALA A 32 7.94 -1.30 27.75
N LYS A 33 7.91 -1.20 26.42
CA LYS A 33 8.67 -2.06 25.48
C LYS A 33 8.49 -3.56 25.78
N LEU A 34 7.23 -3.96 26.01
CA LEU A 34 6.89 -5.37 26.22
C LEU A 34 7.16 -6.21 24.98
N PHE A 35 6.91 -5.64 23.80
CA PHE A 35 7.10 -6.27 22.50
C PHE A 35 8.14 -5.53 21.66
N GLU A 36 8.82 -6.29 20.79
CA GLU A 36 9.80 -5.75 19.83
C GLU A 36 9.12 -4.84 18.79
N ASP A 37 8.00 -5.27 18.21
CA ASP A 37 7.18 -4.47 17.28
C ASP A 37 5.97 -3.87 18.01
N SER A 38 5.84 -2.54 18.02
CA SER A 38 4.73 -1.77 18.60
C SER A 38 3.36 -2.22 18.04
N LYS A 39 3.29 -2.70 16.80
CA LYS A 39 2.05 -3.21 16.19
C LYS A 39 1.52 -4.46 16.90
N THR A 40 2.38 -5.23 17.56
CA THR A 40 1.99 -6.49 18.22
C THR A 40 0.87 -6.29 19.23
N PHE A 41 0.96 -5.25 20.08
CA PHE A 41 -0.02 -5.01 21.14
C PHE A 41 -1.38 -4.55 20.58
N VAL A 42 -1.36 -3.62 19.62
CA VAL A 42 -2.59 -3.06 19.04
C VAL A 42 -3.35 -4.06 18.15
N ASP A 43 -2.73 -5.17 17.78
CA ASP A 43 -3.37 -6.29 17.06
C ASP A 43 -3.95 -7.36 18.01
N MET A 44 -3.76 -7.25 19.33
CA MET A 44 -4.27 -8.25 20.27
C MET A 44 -5.77 -8.06 20.54
N LYS A 45 -6.52 -9.16 20.62
CA LYS A 45 -7.94 -9.17 21.01
C LYS A 45 -8.11 -9.04 22.53
N LEU A 46 -9.09 -8.28 22.99
CA LEU A 46 -9.51 -8.27 24.41
C LEU A 46 -10.14 -9.59 24.87
N LYS A 47 -9.88 -9.97 26.12
CA LYS A 47 -10.54 -11.08 26.83
C LYS A 47 -11.76 -10.62 27.65
N GLN A 48 -11.84 -9.32 27.94
CA GLN A 48 -12.92 -8.67 28.70
C GLN A 48 -13.44 -7.46 27.94
N ALA A 49 -14.66 -7.02 28.25
CA ALA A 49 -15.24 -5.83 27.62
C ALA A 49 -14.32 -4.60 27.79
N PRO A 50 -14.24 -3.69 26.81
CA PRO A 50 -13.35 -2.53 26.86
C PRO A 50 -13.44 -1.73 28.17
N ALA A 51 -14.66 -1.48 28.65
CA ALA A 51 -14.87 -0.76 29.91
C ALA A 51 -14.29 -1.49 31.13
N LYS A 52 -14.40 -2.83 31.16
CA LYS A 52 -13.87 -3.63 32.25
C LYS A 52 -12.33 -3.67 32.22
N THR A 53 -11.75 -3.85 31.04
CA THR A 53 -10.29 -3.80 30.85
C THR A 53 -9.72 -2.45 31.32
N LEU A 54 -10.37 -1.34 30.99
CA LEU A 54 -9.93 0.00 31.43
C LEU A 54 -10.10 0.22 32.93
N GLU A 55 -11.21 -0.23 33.51
CA GLU A 55 -11.43 -0.18 34.97
C GLU A 55 -10.34 -0.95 35.71
N ASP A 56 -10.06 -2.19 35.30
CA ASP A 56 -9.06 -3.03 35.96
C ASP A 56 -7.63 -2.53 35.72
N PHE A 57 -7.37 -1.87 34.59
CA PHE A 57 -6.10 -1.19 34.35
C PHE A 57 -5.91 -0.01 35.31
N GLU A 58 -6.93 0.82 35.56
CA GLU A 58 -6.81 1.91 36.52
C GLU A 58 -6.57 1.39 37.94
N LEU A 59 -7.26 0.29 38.34
CA LEU A 59 -7.00 -0.37 39.62
C LEU A 59 -5.54 -0.86 39.73
N LEU A 60 -4.97 -1.42 38.66
CA LEU A 60 -3.56 -1.77 38.61
C LEU A 60 -2.68 -0.53 38.81
N MET A 61 -2.95 0.55 38.07
CA MET A 61 -2.21 1.80 38.17
C MET A 61 -2.25 2.37 39.60
N GLU A 62 -3.43 2.47 40.22
CA GLU A 62 -3.58 2.93 41.60
C GLU A 62 -2.81 2.04 42.60
N SER A 63 -2.93 0.72 42.48
CA SER A 63 -2.25 -0.23 43.38
C SER A 63 -0.72 -0.16 43.31
N LYS A 64 -0.18 0.36 42.20
CA LYS A 64 1.25 0.49 41.94
C LYS A 64 1.73 1.94 41.97
N ASN A 65 0.96 2.86 42.57
CA ASN A 65 1.27 4.30 42.62
C ASN A 65 1.57 4.91 41.23
N ARG A 66 0.85 4.44 40.20
CA ARG A 66 1.00 4.81 38.79
C ARG A 66 2.36 4.49 38.17
N THR A 67 3.14 3.62 38.81
CA THR A 67 4.45 3.15 38.33
C THR A 67 4.53 1.61 38.36
N PRO A 68 3.68 0.88 37.61
CA PRO A 68 3.75 -0.57 37.54
C PRO A 68 5.08 -1.02 36.92
N SER A 69 5.61 -2.15 37.38
CA SER A 69 6.81 -2.74 36.79
C SER A 69 6.50 -3.37 35.44
N ARG A 70 7.55 -3.66 34.65
CA ARG A 70 7.41 -4.39 33.38
C ARG A 70 6.72 -5.76 33.58
N GLU A 71 6.98 -6.44 34.69
CA GLU A 71 6.35 -7.71 35.04
C GLU A 71 4.85 -7.55 35.34
N ASP A 72 4.48 -6.50 36.09
CA ASP A 72 3.08 -6.18 36.36
C ASP A 72 2.30 -5.92 35.07
N LEU A 73 2.89 -5.15 34.14
CA LEU A 73 2.29 -4.84 32.84
C LEU A 73 2.21 -6.06 31.93
N GLN A 74 3.26 -6.90 31.91
CA GLN A 74 3.22 -8.16 31.14
C GLN A 74 2.11 -9.07 31.66
N LYS A 75 1.98 -9.21 32.99
CA LYS A 75 0.90 -9.98 33.59
C LYS A 75 -0.47 -9.42 33.22
N PHE A 76 -0.64 -8.11 33.23
CA PHE A 76 -1.89 -7.48 32.80
C PHE A 76 -2.21 -7.81 31.33
N VAL A 77 -1.23 -7.69 30.43
CA VAL A 77 -1.43 -8.06 29.03
C VAL A 77 -1.81 -9.53 28.89
N ASP A 78 -1.13 -10.43 29.60
CA ASP A 78 -1.41 -11.87 29.57
C ASP A 78 -2.81 -12.20 30.10
N ASP A 79 -3.30 -11.47 31.11
CA ASP A 79 -4.62 -11.70 31.71
C ASP A 79 -5.77 -11.13 30.86
N TYR A 80 -5.57 -9.99 30.17
CA TYR A 80 -6.63 -9.23 29.50
C TYR A 80 -6.60 -9.30 27.97
N PHE A 81 -5.51 -9.76 27.36
CA PHE A 81 -5.37 -9.80 25.90
C PHE A 81 -5.05 -11.22 25.42
N SER A 82 -5.62 -11.59 24.28
CA SER A 82 -5.34 -12.83 23.57
C SER A 82 -4.21 -12.60 22.55
N PRO A 83 -3.48 -13.65 22.14
CA PRO A 83 -2.45 -13.52 21.11
C PRO A 83 -2.98 -12.83 19.84
N LYS A 84 -2.08 -12.09 19.15
CA LYS A 84 -2.38 -11.46 17.86
C LYS A 84 -2.80 -12.48 16.80
N GLY A 85 -3.67 -12.10 15.88
CA GLY A 85 -4.11 -12.93 14.75
C GLY A 85 -5.18 -13.97 15.10
N THR A 86 -5.76 -13.91 16.29
CA THR A 86 -6.87 -14.80 16.70
C THR A 86 -8.22 -14.42 16.07
N GLU A 87 -8.28 -13.27 15.41
CA GLU A 87 -9.42 -12.73 14.66
C GLU A 87 -9.58 -13.32 13.25
N LEU A 88 -8.53 -13.95 12.70
CA LEU A 88 -8.50 -14.46 11.34
C LEU A 88 -8.33 -15.98 11.28
N GLU A 89 -9.01 -16.58 10.31
CA GLU A 89 -8.84 -17.97 9.91
C GLU A 89 -8.19 -18.02 8.53
N LEU A 90 -7.36 -19.04 8.30
CA LEU A 90 -6.86 -19.35 6.95
C LEU A 90 -8.06 -19.69 6.06
N TRP A 91 -8.12 -19.06 4.90
CA TRP A 91 -9.18 -19.27 3.93
C TRP A 91 -8.60 -19.56 2.56
N THR A 92 -9.03 -20.67 1.96
CA THR A 92 -8.72 -20.98 0.56
C THR A 92 -9.80 -20.38 -0.33
N PRO A 93 -9.44 -19.52 -1.30
CA PRO A 93 -10.41 -18.96 -2.23
C PRO A 93 -11.19 -20.01 -3.00
N THR A 94 -12.51 -19.87 -3.07
CA THR A 94 -13.41 -20.90 -3.63
C THR A 94 -13.35 -20.99 -5.15
N ASP A 95 -12.94 -19.90 -5.80
CA ASP A 95 -12.75 -19.76 -7.25
C ASP A 95 -11.30 -19.99 -7.69
N TRP A 96 -10.40 -20.37 -6.76
CA TRP A 96 -9.02 -20.69 -7.09
C TRP A 96 -8.93 -21.89 -8.04
N LYS A 97 -8.12 -21.75 -9.09
CA LYS A 97 -7.83 -22.81 -10.07
C LYS A 97 -6.35 -23.16 -10.03
N ALA A 98 -6.02 -24.44 -10.15
CA ALA A 98 -4.63 -24.87 -10.19
C ALA A 98 -3.89 -24.44 -11.46
N ASN A 99 -4.59 -24.38 -12.59
CA ASN A 99 -4.04 -24.00 -13.89
C ASN A 99 -4.86 -22.87 -14.52
N PRO A 100 -4.73 -21.63 -14.03
CA PRO A 100 -5.40 -20.48 -14.62
C PRO A 100 -4.81 -20.14 -16.00
N SER A 101 -5.62 -19.53 -16.87
CA SER A 101 -5.27 -19.30 -18.28
C SER A 101 -4.04 -18.43 -18.52
N PHE A 102 -3.60 -17.63 -17.55
CA PHE A 102 -2.37 -16.83 -17.71
C PHE A 102 -1.12 -17.73 -17.88
N LEU A 103 -1.12 -18.93 -17.31
CA LEU A 103 -0.02 -19.89 -17.44
C LEU A 103 0.16 -20.42 -18.87
N ASP A 104 -0.88 -20.34 -19.69
CA ASP A 104 -0.81 -20.73 -21.10
C ASP A 104 -0.06 -19.70 -21.95
N GLN A 105 0.17 -18.50 -21.43
CA GLN A 105 0.97 -17.47 -22.08
C GLN A 105 2.47 -17.64 -21.82
N ILE A 106 2.87 -18.56 -20.94
CA ILE A 106 4.25 -18.79 -20.53
C ILE A 106 4.76 -20.07 -21.19
N THR A 107 5.79 -19.98 -22.02
CA THR A 107 6.36 -21.15 -22.71
C THR A 107 7.64 -21.66 -22.07
N ASP A 108 8.41 -20.82 -21.38
CA ASP A 108 9.55 -21.22 -20.55
C ASP A 108 9.08 -22.08 -19.36
N PRO A 109 9.58 -23.32 -19.21
CA PRO A 109 9.13 -24.24 -18.16
C PRO A 109 9.37 -23.73 -16.73
N ASP A 110 10.49 -23.03 -16.49
CA ASP A 110 10.86 -22.59 -15.14
C ASP A 110 10.01 -21.38 -14.74
N LEU A 111 9.78 -20.45 -15.67
CA LEU A 111 8.83 -19.34 -15.45
C LEU A 111 7.39 -19.84 -15.29
N LYS A 112 7.01 -20.91 -16.01
CA LYS A 112 5.66 -21.50 -15.88
C LYS A 112 5.48 -22.16 -14.51
N GLN A 113 6.50 -22.88 -14.03
CA GLN A 113 6.51 -23.46 -12.69
C GLN A 113 6.43 -22.37 -11.62
N TRP A 114 7.22 -21.30 -11.75
CA TRP A 114 7.14 -20.15 -10.85
C TRP A 114 5.76 -19.48 -10.88
N GLY A 115 5.15 -19.33 -12.06
CA GLY A 115 3.77 -18.85 -12.20
C GLY A 115 2.75 -19.71 -11.45
N GLN A 116 2.92 -21.03 -11.44
CA GLN A 116 2.07 -21.94 -10.65
C GLN A 116 2.26 -21.74 -9.15
N GLU A 117 3.50 -21.53 -8.70
CA GLU A 117 3.84 -21.27 -7.29
C GLU A 117 3.28 -19.93 -6.82
N LEU A 118 3.38 -18.87 -7.65
CA LEU A 118 2.75 -17.59 -7.42
C LEU A 118 1.22 -17.70 -7.35
N ASN A 119 0.59 -18.52 -8.19
CA ASN A 119 -0.84 -18.76 -8.09
C ASN A 119 -1.22 -19.53 -6.82
N ASN A 120 -0.36 -20.46 -6.36
CA ASN A 120 -0.60 -21.21 -5.12
C ASN A 120 -0.60 -20.31 -3.88
N ILE A 121 0.16 -19.21 -3.89
CA ILE A 121 0.33 -18.32 -2.74
C ILE A 121 -0.98 -17.64 -2.30
N TRP A 122 -1.95 -17.50 -3.20
CA TRP A 122 -3.27 -16.94 -2.87
C TRP A 122 -3.99 -17.75 -1.79
N LYS A 123 -3.72 -19.06 -1.70
CA LYS A 123 -4.25 -19.93 -0.65
C LYS A 123 -3.60 -19.65 0.71
N ASP A 124 -2.33 -19.25 0.70
CA ASP A 124 -1.54 -18.98 1.90
C ASP A 124 -1.80 -17.56 2.44
N LEU A 125 -2.15 -16.63 1.57
CA LEU A 125 -2.51 -15.23 1.90
C LEU A 125 -4.01 -15.03 2.14
N GLY A 126 -4.85 -16.00 1.79
CA GLY A 126 -6.30 -15.90 2.00
C GLY A 126 -6.69 -15.96 3.47
N ARG A 127 -7.47 -14.98 3.92
CA ARG A 127 -7.95 -14.85 5.30
C ARG A 127 -9.44 -14.59 5.32
N LYS A 128 -10.12 -15.18 6.31
CA LYS A 128 -11.51 -14.88 6.63
C LYS A 128 -11.60 -14.48 8.10
N MET A 129 -12.37 -13.45 8.40
CA MET A 129 -12.67 -13.09 9.79
C MET A 129 -13.55 -14.16 10.43
N ASN A 130 -13.24 -14.55 11.66
CA ASN A 130 -14.11 -15.45 12.39
C ASN A 130 -15.45 -14.78 12.74
N ASP A 131 -16.46 -15.59 13.04
CA ASP A 131 -17.80 -15.09 13.38
C ASP A 131 -17.83 -14.18 14.62
N ASP A 132 -16.86 -14.32 15.52
CA ASP A 132 -16.79 -13.54 16.76
C ASP A 132 -16.44 -12.08 16.48
N VAL A 133 -15.59 -11.80 15.49
CA VAL A 133 -15.28 -10.43 15.03
C VAL A 133 -16.55 -9.70 14.58
N LEU A 134 -17.47 -10.40 13.90
CA LEU A 134 -18.72 -9.83 13.42
C LEU A 134 -19.73 -9.60 14.56
N LYS A 135 -19.73 -10.47 15.58
CA LYS A 135 -20.68 -10.44 16.70
C LYS A 135 -20.24 -9.48 17.82
N ASN A 136 -18.93 -9.38 18.06
CA ASN A 136 -18.34 -8.68 19.19
C ASN A 136 -17.18 -7.76 18.73
N PRO A 137 -17.39 -6.86 17.75
CA PRO A 137 -16.32 -6.05 17.15
C PRO A 137 -15.60 -5.13 18.15
N GLU A 138 -16.22 -4.78 19.28
CA GLU A 138 -15.63 -3.99 20.36
C GLU A 138 -14.42 -4.65 21.05
N TYR A 139 -14.26 -5.96 20.93
CA TYR A 139 -13.12 -6.70 21.49
C TYR A 139 -11.88 -6.67 20.59
N TYR A 140 -12.00 -6.12 19.39
CA TYR A 140 -10.99 -6.21 18.36
C TYR A 140 -10.58 -4.83 17.83
N SER A 141 -9.31 -4.70 17.48
CA SER A 141 -8.88 -3.58 16.67
C SER A 141 -9.22 -3.75 15.19
N ILE A 142 -9.47 -4.97 14.70
CA ILE A 142 -9.80 -5.21 13.29
C ILE A 142 -11.20 -4.68 12.95
N ILE A 143 -11.34 -4.06 11.79
CA ILE A 143 -12.62 -3.56 11.27
C ILE A 143 -13.33 -4.73 10.56
N PRO A 144 -14.54 -5.14 10.99
CA PRO A 144 -15.24 -6.27 10.40
C PRO A 144 -15.60 -5.99 8.93
N VAL A 145 -15.40 -6.99 8.06
CA VAL A 145 -15.85 -6.97 6.66
C VAL A 145 -16.57 -8.28 6.32
N PRO A 146 -17.56 -8.25 5.39
CA PRO A 146 -18.41 -9.41 5.13
C PRO A 146 -17.73 -10.54 4.32
N ASN A 147 -16.80 -10.21 3.42
CA ASN A 147 -16.14 -11.17 2.54
C ASN A 147 -14.71 -11.48 3.00
N PRO A 148 -14.16 -12.66 2.68
CA PRO A 148 -12.73 -12.94 2.85
C PRO A 148 -11.82 -11.94 2.13
N VAL A 149 -10.56 -11.87 2.54
CA VAL A 149 -9.55 -10.96 1.98
C VAL A 149 -8.26 -11.72 1.66
N ILE A 150 -7.49 -11.20 0.72
CA ILE A 150 -6.08 -11.55 0.54
C ILE A 150 -5.25 -10.45 1.22
N ILE A 151 -4.43 -10.83 2.20
CA ILE A 151 -3.55 -9.89 2.91
C ILE A 151 -2.22 -9.69 2.15
N PRO A 152 -1.46 -8.62 2.40
CA PRO A 152 -0.14 -8.44 1.78
C PRO A 152 0.85 -9.56 2.15
N GLY A 153 0.92 -9.97 3.43
CA GLY A 153 1.82 -11.02 3.91
C GLY A 153 2.69 -10.59 5.08
N GLY A 154 3.36 -11.55 5.73
CA GLY A 154 4.22 -11.28 6.88
C GLY A 154 3.47 -10.70 8.09
N ARG A 155 3.94 -9.56 8.61
CA ARG A 155 3.33 -8.84 9.76
C ARG A 155 1.95 -8.24 9.46
N PHE A 156 1.61 -8.05 8.20
CA PHE A 156 0.38 -7.39 7.76
C PHE A 156 -0.78 -8.37 7.71
N ILE A 157 -1.50 -8.46 8.83
CA ILE A 157 -2.61 -9.39 9.05
C ILE A 157 -3.98 -8.70 8.92
N GLU A 158 -4.06 -7.69 8.06
CA GLU A 158 -5.28 -6.99 7.69
C GLU A 158 -5.24 -6.66 6.19
N PHE A 159 -6.37 -6.26 5.63
CA PHE A 159 -6.34 -5.63 4.31
C PHE A 159 -5.66 -4.26 4.42
N TYR A 160 -4.90 -3.90 3.39
CA TYR A 160 -4.38 -2.55 3.15
C TYR A 160 -5.00 -2.01 1.88
N TYR A 161 -5.33 -0.72 1.88
CA TYR A 161 -6.17 -0.14 0.83
C TYR A 161 -5.47 -0.18 -0.54
N TRP A 162 -4.35 0.54 -0.71
CA TRP A 162 -3.75 0.64 -2.04
C TRP A 162 -3.07 -0.66 -2.51
N ASP A 163 -2.50 -1.45 -1.60
CA ASP A 163 -1.93 -2.79 -1.86
C ASP A 163 -2.94 -3.68 -2.60
N SER A 164 -4.20 -3.58 -2.18
CA SER A 164 -5.28 -4.39 -2.70
C SER A 164 -5.54 -4.17 -4.18
N TYR A 165 -5.13 -3.03 -4.75
CA TYR A 165 -5.28 -2.78 -6.18
C TYR A 165 -4.48 -3.81 -6.98
N TRP A 166 -3.18 -3.97 -6.68
CA TRP A 166 -2.34 -4.92 -7.39
C TRP A 166 -2.66 -6.38 -7.04
N ILE A 167 -3.11 -6.64 -5.80
CA ILE A 167 -3.63 -7.96 -5.43
C ILE A 167 -4.85 -8.31 -6.30
N ILE A 168 -5.83 -7.42 -6.41
CA ILE A 168 -7.04 -7.61 -7.24
C ILE A 168 -6.65 -7.83 -8.71
N ARG A 169 -5.70 -7.07 -9.25
CA ARG A 169 -5.17 -7.30 -10.61
C ARG A 169 -4.63 -8.74 -10.77
N GLY A 170 -3.82 -9.19 -9.82
CA GLY A 170 -3.29 -10.55 -9.79
C GLY A 170 -4.36 -11.63 -9.71
N LEU A 171 -5.38 -11.43 -8.87
CA LEU A 171 -6.53 -12.32 -8.72
C LEU A 171 -7.33 -12.43 -10.02
N LEU A 172 -7.58 -11.32 -10.70
CA LEU A 172 -8.30 -11.30 -11.98
C LEU A 172 -7.56 -12.09 -13.06
N HIS A 173 -6.23 -11.93 -13.17
CA HIS A 173 -5.41 -12.74 -14.06
C HIS A 173 -5.35 -14.23 -13.64
N SER A 174 -5.54 -14.53 -12.36
CA SER A 174 -5.63 -15.89 -11.81
C SER A 174 -7.03 -16.50 -11.94
N GLU A 175 -7.95 -15.84 -12.65
CA GLU A 175 -9.37 -16.24 -12.81
C GLU A 175 -10.17 -16.28 -11.50
N MET A 176 -9.76 -15.50 -10.49
CA MET A 176 -10.37 -15.44 -9.16
C MET A 176 -11.30 -14.22 -9.03
N GLN A 177 -12.30 -14.18 -9.91
CA GLN A 177 -13.20 -13.03 -10.06
C GLN A 177 -14.12 -12.84 -8.84
N ASP A 178 -14.62 -13.92 -8.23
CA ASP A 178 -15.50 -13.85 -7.06
C ASP A 178 -14.73 -13.32 -5.85
N THR A 179 -13.48 -13.77 -5.68
CA THR A 179 -12.58 -13.28 -4.63
C THR A 179 -12.27 -11.79 -4.83
N ALA A 180 -11.92 -11.38 -6.05
CA ALA A 180 -11.66 -9.98 -6.38
C ALA A 180 -12.89 -9.09 -6.11
N ARG A 181 -14.08 -9.53 -6.55
CA ARG A 181 -15.35 -8.85 -6.30
C ARG A 181 -15.62 -8.69 -4.80
N GLY A 182 -15.47 -9.76 -4.03
CA GLY A 182 -15.70 -9.75 -2.58
C GLY A 182 -14.80 -8.75 -1.85
N MET A 183 -13.53 -8.64 -2.26
CA MET A 183 -12.61 -7.63 -1.72
C MET A 183 -13.05 -6.20 -2.07
N ILE A 184 -13.51 -5.95 -3.30
CA ILE A 184 -14.04 -4.63 -3.69
C ILE A 184 -15.30 -4.31 -2.89
N GLU A 185 -16.21 -5.27 -2.72
CA GLU A 185 -17.43 -5.11 -1.91
C GLU A 185 -17.13 -4.84 -0.42
N ASN A 186 -16.05 -5.42 0.12
CA ASN A 186 -15.58 -5.07 1.46
C ASN A 186 -15.21 -3.59 1.57
N PHE A 187 -14.47 -3.07 0.59
CA PHE A 187 -14.10 -1.66 0.54
C PHE A 187 -15.31 -0.74 0.37
N MET A 188 -16.26 -1.10 -0.50
CA MET A 188 -17.52 -0.36 -0.62
C MET A 188 -18.30 -0.33 0.70
N SER A 189 -18.37 -1.47 1.41
CA SER A 189 -19.00 -1.56 2.73
C SER A 189 -18.31 -0.68 3.77
N ILE A 190 -16.99 -0.52 3.67
CA ILE A 190 -16.22 0.36 4.54
C ILE A 190 -16.55 1.83 4.26
N VAL A 191 -16.54 2.27 3.00
CA VAL A 191 -16.93 3.64 2.63
C VAL A 191 -18.36 3.94 3.10
N GLN A 192 -19.30 3.01 2.94
CA GLN A 192 -20.68 3.19 3.39
C GLN A 192 -20.79 3.37 4.93
N ARG A 193 -19.94 2.69 5.71
CA ARG A 193 -19.99 2.73 7.19
C ARG A 193 -19.13 3.83 7.81
N ILE A 194 -18.01 4.18 7.17
CA ILE A 194 -16.94 5.03 7.73
C ILE A 194 -16.78 6.34 6.95
N GLY A 195 -17.20 6.39 5.69
CA GLY A 195 -17.11 7.53 4.77
C GLY A 195 -15.90 7.49 3.84
N PHE A 196 -14.89 6.67 4.15
CA PHE A 196 -13.68 6.46 3.35
C PHE A 196 -13.04 5.13 3.73
N ILE A 197 -12.07 4.66 2.94
CA ILE A 197 -11.29 3.46 3.26
C ILE A 197 -10.07 3.86 4.11
N PRO A 198 -9.94 3.38 5.36
CA PRO A 198 -8.75 3.64 6.17
C PRO A 198 -7.50 2.98 5.55
N ASN A 199 -6.31 3.45 5.93
CA ASN A 199 -5.01 2.88 5.49
C ASN A 199 -5.02 1.34 5.46
N GLY A 200 -5.48 0.72 6.55
CA GLY A 200 -5.76 -0.70 6.61
C GLY A 200 -6.97 -1.02 7.48
N GLY A 201 -7.29 -2.31 7.60
CA GLY A 201 -8.49 -2.80 8.28
C GLY A 201 -8.48 -2.75 9.80
N ARG A 202 -7.96 -1.68 10.41
CA ARG A 202 -7.83 -1.53 11.86
C ARG A 202 -8.37 -0.18 12.34
N VAL A 203 -9.00 -0.17 13.51
CA VAL A 203 -9.59 1.03 14.11
C VAL A 203 -8.56 2.12 14.38
N TYR A 204 -7.29 1.79 14.59
CA TYR A 204 -6.23 2.79 14.80
C TYR A 204 -5.81 3.53 13.50
N TYR A 205 -6.30 3.08 12.34
CA TYR A 205 -6.19 3.80 11.07
C TYR A 205 -7.32 4.81 10.81
N TRP A 206 -8.25 4.99 11.76
CA TRP A 206 -9.44 5.86 11.60
C TRP A 206 -9.16 7.31 11.20
N GLY A 207 -7.93 7.81 11.38
CA GLY A 207 -7.54 9.19 11.09
C GLY A 207 -7.05 9.42 9.65
N ARG A 208 -6.73 8.36 8.90
CA ARG A 208 -6.05 8.43 7.58
C ARG A 208 -6.50 7.35 6.63
N SER A 209 -6.51 7.68 5.34
CA SER A 209 -6.76 6.75 4.25
C SER A 209 -5.44 6.15 3.71
N GLN A 210 -5.41 5.89 2.40
CA GLN A 210 -4.25 5.55 1.58
C GLN A 210 -4.51 6.07 0.15
N PRO A 211 -3.58 5.94 -0.83
CA PRO A 211 -3.84 6.37 -2.20
C PRO A 211 -5.17 5.81 -2.76
N PRO A 212 -6.09 6.65 -3.27
CA PRO A 212 -7.48 6.27 -3.49
C PRO A 212 -7.67 5.46 -4.78
N LEU A 213 -7.56 4.14 -4.67
CA LEU A 213 -7.59 3.21 -5.81
C LEU A 213 -8.90 2.41 -5.95
N LEU A 214 -9.92 2.59 -5.10
CA LEU A 214 -11.19 1.84 -5.18
C LEU A 214 -11.84 1.93 -6.56
N THR A 215 -11.92 3.14 -7.11
CA THR A 215 -12.50 3.35 -8.45
C THR A 215 -11.71 2.59 -9.53
N GLY A 216 -10.38 2.58 -9.40
CA GLY A 216 -9.48 1.78 -10.25
C GLY A 216 -9.65 0.27 -10.08
N MET A 217 -9.95 -0.21 -8.87
CA MET A 217 -10.27 -1.62 -8.60
C MET A 217 -11.57 -2.03 -9.29
N VAL A 218 -12.63 -1.22 -9.14
CA VAL A 218 -13.91 -1.43 -9.85
C VAL A 218 -13.70 -1.46 -11.36
N LYS A 219 -12.94 -0.49 -11.90
CA LYS A 219 -12.61 -0.46 -13.34
C LYS A 219 -11.87 -1.72 -13.79
N SER A 220 -10.89 -2.18 -13.00
CA SER A 220 -10.15 -3.40 -13.31
C SER A 220 -11.06 -4.62 -13.35
N TYR A 221 -11.97 -4.76 -12.39
CA TYR A 221 -12.95 -5.84 -12.37
C TYR A 221 -13.86 -5.80 -13.60
N VAL A 222 -14.41 -4.62 -13.94
CA VAL A 222 -15.29 -4.46 -15.11
C VAL A 222 -14.54 -4.75 -16.41
N ASP A 223 -13.29 -4.31 -16.57
CA ASP A 223 -12.50 -4.58 -17.78
C ASP A 223 -12.25 -6.07 -18.01
N PHE A 224 -12.13 -6.85 -16.92
CA PHE A 224 -11.95 -8.31 -17.01
C PHE A 224 -13.25 -9.08 -17.21
N THR A 225 -14.35 -8.62 -16.62
CA THR A 225 -15.61 -9.38 -16.55
C THR A 225 -16.66 -8.89 -17.54
N ASN A 226 -16.52 -7.66 -18.04
CA ASN A 226 -17.55 -6.90 -18.76
C ASN A 226 -18.84 -6.67 -17.93
N ASP A 227 -18.75 -6.72 -16.59
CA ASP A 227 -19.88 -6.48 -15.68
C ASP A 227 -20.09 -4.99 -15.43
N ASP A 228 -20.61 -4.27 -16.43
CA ASP A 228 -20.92 -2.83 -16.32
C ASP A 228 -21.92 -2.53 -15.19
N LEU A 229 -22.82 -3.46 -14.86
CA LEU A 229 -23.79 -3.29 -13.78
C LEU A 229 -23.11 -3.20 -12.41
N PHE A 230 -22.00 -3.92 -12.20
CA PHE A 230 -21.21 -3.81 -10.97
C PHE A 230 -20.71 -2.37 -10.76
N ALA A 231 -20.15 -1.73 -11.79
CA ALA A 231 -19.72 -0.34 -11.71
C ALA A 231 -20.87 0.65 -11.51
N ILE A 232 -21.99 0.45 -12.22
CA ILE A 232 -23.18 1.31 -12.06
C ILE A 232 -23.71 1.25 -10.62
N ASN A 233 -23.74 0.06 -10.01
CA ASN A 233 -24.18 -0.10 -8.62
C ASN A 233 -23.18 0.46 -7.60
N ALA A 234 -21.90 0.60 -7.97
CA ALA A 234 -20.86 1.17 -7.11
C ALA A 234 -20.87 2.72 -7.11
N LEU A 235 -21.52 3.38 -8.08
CA LEU A 235 -21.41 4.83 -8.31
C LEU A 235 -21.56 5.67 -7.04
N GLU A 236 -22.61 5.46 -6.23
CA GLU A 236 -22.82 6.26 -5.01
C GLU A 236 -21.63 6.17 -4.04
N VAL A 237 -21.04 4.97 -3.90
CA VAL A 237 -19.89 4.72 -3.03
C VAL A 237 -18.63 5.38 -3.60
N LEU A 238 -18.41 5.27 -4.90
CA LEU A 238 -17.25 5.88 -5.58
C LEU A 238 -17.30 7.41 -5.51
N GLU A 239 -18.49 8.00 -5.71
CA GLU A 239 -18.73 9.43 -5.53
C GLU A 239 -18.43 9.85 -4.09
N HIS A 240 -18.93 9.09 -3.10
CA HIS A 240 -18.72 9.42 -1.69
C HIS A 240 -17.22 9.47 -1.34
N GLU A 241 -16.45 8.45 -1.70
CA GLU A 241 -15.02 8.44 -1.41
C GLU A 241 -14.27 9.55 -2.16
N PHE A 242 -14.60 9.79 -3.43
CA PHE A 242 -14.01 10.90 -4.18
C PHE A 242 -14.26 12.24 -3.47
N GLU A 243 -15.50 12.51 -3.06
CA GLU A 243 -15.85 13.73 -2.33
C GLU A 243 -15.19 13.78 -0.94
N TYR A 244 -14.95 12.66 -0.27
CA TYR A 244 -14.17 12.66 0.97
C TYR A 244 -12.78 13.27 0.76
N PHE A 245 -12.04 12.82 -0.26
CA PHE A 245 -10.72 13.38 -0.56
C PHE A 245 -10.81 14.86 -0.98
N VAL A 246 -11.76 15.22 -1.85
CA VAL A 246 -11.93 16.62 -2.26
C VAL A 246 -12.24 17.52 -1.05
N ASN A 247 -13.07 17.07 -0.11
CA ASN A 247 -13.49 17.90 1.02
C ASN A 247 -12.45 17.97 2.15
N ASN A 248 -11.63 16.93 2.35
CA ASN A 248 -10.74 16.84 3.51
C ASN A 248 -9.26 17.07 3.19
N HIS A 249 -8.87 16.90 1.92
CA HIS A 249 -7.46 16.96 1.50
C HIS A 249 -7.15 18.16 0.60
N SER A 250 -8.16 18.91 0.13
CA SER A 250 -7.95 20.06 -0.78
C SER A 250 -7.20 21.23 -0.14
N VAL A 251 -6.30 21.81 -0.92
CA VAL A 251 -5.55 23.04 -0.66
C VAL A 251 -5.59 23.96 -1.89
N GLN A 252 -5.44 25.26 -1.66
CA GLN A 252 -5.36 26.26 -2.72
C GLN A 252 -3.89 26.54 -3.06
N VAL A 253 -3.50 26.28 -4.30
CA VAL A 253 -2.14 26.50 -4.79
C VAL A 253 -2.18 27.09 -6.20
N LYS A 254 -1.50 28.24 -6.39
CA LYS A 254 -1.47 28.97 -7.67
C LYS A 254 -2.84 29.18 -8.34
N GLY A 255 -3.91 29.32 -7.56
CA GLY A 255 -5.28 29.50 -8.07
C GLY A 255 -6.03 28.20 -8.42
N HIS A 256 -5.46 27.04 -8.11
CA HIS A 256 -6.07 25.73 -8.30
C HIS A 256 -6.38 25.05 -6.96
N ASN A 257 -7.44 24.24 -6.93
CA ASN A 257 -7.69 23.27 -5.87
C ASN A 257 -6.97 21.97 -6.22
N LEU A 258 -5.95 21.61 -5.44
CA LEU A 258 -5.26 20.32 -5.50
C LEU A 258 -5.29 19.69 -4.11
N ALA A 259 -5.00 18.40 -4.00
CA ALA A 259 -5.03 17.68 -2.73
C ALA A 259 -3.62 17.45 -2.16
N VAL A 260 -3.52 17.31 -0.84
CA VAL A 260 -2.34 16.86 -0.08
C VAL A 260 -2.72 15.69 0.81
N TYR A 261 -1.79 14.75 1.08
CA TYR A 261 -2.04 13.74 2.11
C TYR A 261 -2.12 14.38 3.51
N ARG A 262 -3.08 13.92 4.32
CA ARG A 262 -3.36 14.45 5.65
C ARG A 262 -4.07 13.42 6.54
N ASP A 263 -3.54 13.21 7.74
CA ASP A 263 -4.23 12.51 8.83
C ASP A 263 -4.97 13.52 9.75
N SER A 264 -6.13 13.10 10.26
CA SER A 264 -7.03 13.91 11.10
C SER A 264 -7.00 13.57 12.60
N SER A 265 -6.24 12.56 13.00
CA SER A 265 -6.08 12.13 14.39
C SER A 265 -5.00 12.93 15.12
N THR A 266 -4.94 12.79 16.44
CA THR A 266 -3.91 13.43 17.29
C THR A 266 -2.97 12.42 17.93
N GLY A 267 -1.75 12.84 18.28
CA GLY A 267 -0.76 12.01 18.95
C GLY A 267 -0.06 11.00 18.03
N PRO A 268 0.84 10.17 18.59
CA PRO A 268 1.64 9.20 17.84
C PRO A 268 0.78 8.07 17.25
N ARG A 269 1.26 7.45 16.17
CA ARG A 269 0.66 6.26 15.54
C ARG A 269 0.58 5.11 16.55
N PRO A 270 -0.60 4.53 16.82
CA PRO A 270 -0.71 3.42 17.77
C PRO A 270 0.15 2.19 17.41
N GLU A 271 0.31 1.91 16.12
CA GLU A 271 1.10 0.79 15.60
C GLU A 271 2.62 1.03 15.63
N SER A 272 3.06 2.27 15.81
CA SER A 272 4.46 2.70 15.89
C SER A 272 4.65 3.71 17.04
N TYR A 273 3.92 3.51 18.15
CA TYR A 273 3.72 4.54 19.18
C TYR A 273 5.04 4.96 19.82
N ARG A 274 5.87 3.97 20.16
CA ARG A 274 7.17 4.20 20.79
C ARG A 274 8.10 4.92 19.82
N GLU A 275 8.17 4.45 18.58
CA GLU A 275 9.01 4.99 17.51
C GLU A 275 8.68 6.47 17.27
N ASP A 276 7.38 6.79 17.15
CA ASP A 276 6.91 8.16 16.98
C ASP A 276 7.29 9.04 18.18
N VAL A 277 7.06 8.57 19.41
CA VAL A 277 7.42 9.32 20.64
C VAL A 277 8.94 9.58 20.71
N GLU A 278 9.75 8.58 20.40
CA GLU A 278 11.22 8.68 20.40
C GLU A 278 11.69 9.68 19.32
N THR A 279 11.14 9.65 18.11
CA THR A 279 11.49 10.64 17.08
C THR A 279 11.06 12.06 17.44
N ALA A 280 9.95 12.20 18.18
CA ALA A 280 9.44 13.48 18.66
C ALA A 280 10.25 14.08 19.82
N GLU A 281 11.19 13.35 20.43
CA GLU A 281 12.08 13.89 21.47
C GLU A 281 12.98 15.02 20.96
N ASN A 282 13.19 15.09 19.63
CA ASN A 282 13.94 16.17 18.97
C ASN A 282 13.22 17.53 18.95
N PHE A 283 11.98 17.60 19.41
CA PHE A 283 11.17 18.81 19.42
C PHE A 283 10.87 19.27 20.84
N ASP A 284 11.05 20.56 21.11
CA ASP A 284 10.98 21.10 22.49
C ASP A 284 9.55 21.33 22.98
N THR A 285 8.61 21.66 22.08
CA THR A 285 7.24 22.05 22.46
C THR A 285 6.22 20.95 22.17
N PRO A 286 5.15 20.81 22.99
CA PRO A 286 4.05 19.89 22.70
C PRO A 286 3.44 20.11 21.31
N GLU A 287 3.34 21.36 20.86
CA GLU A 287 2.80 21.71 19.55
C GLU A 287 3.70 21.21 18.42
N ALA A 288 5.02 21.34 18.55
CA ALA A 288 5.97 20.85 17.55
C ALA A 288 6.00 19.32 17.50
N LYS A 289 5.84 18.65 18.64
CA LYS A 289 5.68 17.18 18.69
C LYS A 289 4.40 16.73 17.99
N GLU A 290 3.29 17.41 18.25
CA GLU A 290 2.01 17.10 17.60
C GLU A 290 2.03 17.36 16.10
N ASP A 291 2.71 18.42 15.67
CA ASP A 291 2.95 18.70 14.25
C ASP A 291 3.76 17.56 13.60
N HIS A 292 4.85 17.14 14.24
CA HIS A 292 5.66 16.00 13.79
C HIS A 292 4.85 14.70 13.69
N TYR A 293 4.00 14.38 14.68
CA TYR A 293 3.11 13.21 14.61
C TYR A 293 2.14 13.32 13.42
N SER A 294 1.62 14.51 13.14
CA SER A 294 0.72 14.74 12.01
C SER A 294 1.44 14.52 10.67
N GLU A 295 2.71 14.92 10.56
CA GLU A 295 3.52 14.69 9.35
C GLU A 295 3.86 13.21 9.14
N LEU A 296 4.20 12.49 10.22
CA LEU A 296 4.43 11.03 10.20
C LEU A 296 3.17 10.29 9.71
N LYS A 297 2.01 10.60 10.29
CA LYS A 297 0.73 9.96 9.91
C LYS A 297 0.30 10.29 8.49
N SER A 298 0.55 11.52 8.03
CA SER A 298 0.27 11.92 6.65
C SER A 298 1.21 11.23 5.66
N ALA A 299 2.48 11.00 6.04
CA ALA A 299 3.39 10.18 5.23
C ALA A 299 2.91 8.71 5.17
N ALA A 300 2.37 8.16 6.27
CA ALA A 300 1.74 6.84 6.25
C ALA A 300 0.47 6.80 5.37
N GLU A 301 -0.34 7.87 5.33
CA GLU A 301 -1.45 7.99 4.38
C GLU A 301 -0.97 7.96 2.93
N SER A 302 0.20 8.52 2.63
CA SER A 302 0.73 8.50 1.27
C SER A 302 1.12 7.11 0.76
N GLY A 303 1.21 6.12 1.65
CA GLY A 303 1.81 4.82 1.37
C GLY A 303 3.34 4.84 1.29
N MET A 304 3.98 6.00 1.51
CA MET A 304 5.44 6.19 1.45
C MET A 304 6.03 6.62 2.81
N ASP A 305 5.79 5.84 3.85
CA ASP A 305 6.34 5.98 5.20
C ASP A 305 7.65 5.16 5.36
N PHE A 306 8.85 5.75 5.30
CA PHE A 306 9.15 7.15 5.02
C PHE A 306 10.07 7.31 3.81
N SER A 307 10.16 8.55 3.32
CA SER A 307 10.93 8.92 2.13
C SER A 307 11.41 10.37 2.22
N SER A 308 12.59 10.62 1.65
CA SER A 308 13.15 11.94 1.38
C SER A 308 12.19 12.82 0.57
N ARG A 309 11.29 12.22 -0.23
CA ARG A 309 10.21 12.91 -0.93
C ARG A 309 9.51 13.94 -0.04
N TRP A 310 9.26 13.57 1.21
CA TRP A 310 8.52 14.36 2.20
C TRP A 310 9.36 15.32 3.03
N PHE A 311 10.68 15.37 2.83
CA PHE A 311 11.56 16.23 3.61
C PHE A 311 11.61 17.65 3.06
N ILE A 312 11.43 18.64 3.93
CA ILE A 312 11.72 20.04 3.66
C ILE A 312 12.63 20.52 4.79
N ASN A 313 13.93 20.63 4.50
CA ASN A 313 14.86 21.26 5.43
C ASN A 313 14.82 22.80 5.33
N GLU A 314 15.66 23.47 6.12
CA GLU A 314 15.77 24.93 6.16
C GLU A 314 16.10 25.59 4.81
N ASN A 315 16.74 24.86 3.88
CA ASN A 315 17.07 25.33 2.53
C ASN A 315 15.98 24.96 1.50
N GLY A 316 14.87 24.36 1.95
CA GLY A 316 13.80 23.88 1.12
C GLY A 316 14.21 22.71 0.23
N THR A 317 15.11 21.83 0.68
CA THR A 317 15.52 20.63 -0.08
C THR A 317 15.02 19.34 0.57
N ASN A 318 15.11 18.23 -0.17
CA ASN A 318 14.74 16.89 0.29
C ASN A 318 15.84 16.17 1.10
N VAL A 319 16.92 16.87 1.46
CA VAL A 319 18.01 16.32 2.27
C VAL A 319 17.67 16.49 3.74
N GLY A 320 17.61 15.39 4.49
CA GLY A 320 17.25 15.43 5.90
C GLY A 320 16.98 14.05 6.48
N ASN A 321 16.22 14.03 7.57
CA ASN A 321 15.71 12.84 8.24
C ASN A 321 14.24 13.06 8.64
N LEU A 322 13.65 12.15 9.44
CA LEU A 322 12.25 12.22 9.86
C LEU A 322 11.86 13.56 10.52
N SER A 323 12.77 14.29 11.18
CA SER A 323 12.48 15.61 11.74
C SER A 323 12.15 16.68 10.68
N ASN A 324 12.52 16.43 9.43
CA ASN A 324 12.27 17.30 8.29
C ASN A 324 10.97 16.97 7.53
N LEU A 325 10.17 15.99 7.97
CA LEU A 325 8.89 15.66 7.31
C LEU A 325 7.96 16.87 7.25
N ARG A 326 7.44 17.17 6.06
CA ARG A 326 6.45 18.24 5.78
C ARG A 326 5.44 17.79 4.73
N THR A 327 5.00 16.54 4.84
CA THR A 327 4.04 15.87 3.94
C THR A 327 2.80 16.71 3.67
N ARG A 328 2.17 17.31 4.70
CA ARG A 328 0.93 18.11 4.55
C ARG A 328 1.16 19.43 3.80
N SER A 329 2.41 19.82 3.60
CA SER A 329 2.81 21.03 2.89
C SER A 329 3.32 20.76 1.46
N ILE A 330 3.22 19.52 1.00
CA ILE A 330 3.65 19.10 -0.33
C ILE A 330 2.41 18.66 -1.12
N VAL A 331 2.16 19.30 -2.26
CA VAL A 331 1.11 18.90 -3.21
C VAL A 331 1.68 17.77 -4.07
N PRO A 332 1.24 16.51 -3.87
CA PRO A 332 1.92 15.37 -4.46
C PRO A 332 1.30 14.97 -5.81
N VAL A 333 2.16 14.59 -6.75
CA VAL A 333 1.80 14.26 -8.13
C VAL A 333 0.86 13.07 -8.22
N ASP A 334 1.14 12.01 -7.47
CA ASP A 334 0.36 10.77 -7.45
C ASP A 334 -1.07 10.98 -6.95
N LEU A 335 -1.28 11.62 -5.80
CA LEU A 335 -2.63 11.83 -5.24
C LEU A 335 -3.54 12.56 -6.24
N ASN A 336 -3.04 13.66 -6.81
CA ASN A 336 -3.80 14.46 -7.76
C ASN A 336 -4.04 13.71 -9.08
N SER A 337 -3.10 12.86 -9.50
CA SER A 337 -3.28 11.95 -10.63
C SER A 337 -4.38 10.91 -10.36
N PHE A 338 -4.40 10.29 -9.19
CA PHE A 338 -5.43 9.32 -8.82
C PHE A 338 -6.81 9.97 -8.70
N LEU A 339 -6.90 11.18 -8.15
CA LEU A 339 -8.18 11.92 -8.13
C LEU A 339 -8.67 12.28 -9.54
N TYR A 340 -7.78 12.70 -10.44
CA TYR A 340 -8.14 12.89 -11.85
C TYR A 340 -8.71 11.60 -12.44
N TRP A 341 -8.01 10.48 -12.20
CA TRP A 341 -8.41 9.17 -12.71
C TRP A 341 -9.79 8.75 -12.19
N ASN A 342 -10.01 8.90 -10.89
CA ASN A 342 -11.26 8.56 -10.24
C ASN A 342 -12.42 9.39 -10.82
N ALA A 343 -12.23 10.70 -11.01
CA ALA A 343 -13.24 11.54 -11.64
C ALA A 343 -13.56 11.10 -13.08
N LYS A 344 -12.54 10.75 -13.88
CA LYS A 344 -12.72 10.23 -15.25
C LYS A 344 -13.49 8.90 -15.27
N LEU A 345 -13.16 7.98 -14.38
CA LEU A 345 -13.81 6.67 -14.29
C LEU A 345 -15.25 6.78 -13.78
N ILE A 346 -15.50 7.63 -12.79
CA ILE A 346 -16.86 7.90 -12.29
C ILE A 346 -17.72 8.50 -13.43
N ALA A 347 -17.16 9.43 -14.22
CA ALA A 347 -17.85 9.96 -15.40
C ALA A 347 -18.17 8.86 -16.43
N GLU A 348 -17.21 7.97 -16.72
CA GLU A 348 -17.41 6.82 -17.61
C GLU A 348 -18.55 5.91 -17.13
N PHE A 349 -18.59 5.60 -15.83
CA PHE A 349 -19.63 4.76 -15.24
C PHE A 349 -21.01 5.45 -15.25
N HIS A 350 -21.09 6.76 -15.03
CA HIS A 350 -22.33 7.52 -15.22
C HIS A 350 -22.80 7.53 -16.67
N ALA A 351 -21.88 7.61 -17.63
CA ALA A 351 -22.23 7.48 -19.05
C ALA A 351 -22.86 6.12 -19.35
N LYS A 352 -22.28 5.03 -18.80
CA LYS A 352 -22.85 3.67 -18.89
C LYS A 352 -24.22 3.56 -18.21
N ALA A 353 -24.44 4.28 -17.11
CA ALA A 353 -25.74 4.37 -16.42
C ALA A 353 -26.77 5.24 -17.17
N GLY A 354 -26.38 5.98 -18.21
CA GLY A 354 -27.23 6.94 -18.90
C GLY A 354 -27.45 8.26 -18.15
N ASN A 355 -26.67 8.54 -17.10
CA ASN A 355 -26.77 9.76 -16.30
C ASN A 355 -25.86 10.87 -16.87
N VAL A 356 -26.38 11.59 -17.86
CA VAL A 356 -25.62 12.61 -18.61
C VAL A 356 -25.21 13.80 -17.74
N ASP A 357 -26.04 14.18 -16.78
CA ASP A 357 -25.76 15.32 -15.89
C ASP A 357 -24.57 15.02 -14.98
N LYS A 358 -24.56 13.85 -14.33
CA LYS A 358 -23.45 13.41 -13.49
C LYS A 358 -22.19 13.11 -14.28
N MET A 359 -22.30 12.50 -15.46
CA MET A 359 -21.17 12.34 -16.38
C MET A 359 -20.49 13.71 -16.63
N THR A 360 -21.28 14.72 -17.00
CA THR A 360 -20.77 16.07 -17.29
C THR A 360 -20.16 16.73 -16.04
N GLU A 361 -20.77 16.54 -14.88
CA GLU A 361 -20.25 17.02 -13.60
C GLU A 361 -18.84 16.47 -13.33
N TYR A 362 -18.67 15.15 -13.40
CA TYR A 362 -17.39 14.51 -13.10
C TYR A 362 -16.32 14.74 -14.19
N GLU A 363 -16.72 14.84 -15.46
CA GLU A 363 -15.81 15.31 -16.52
C GLU A 363 -15.27 16.71 -16.22
N LYS A 364 -16.11 17.62 -15.72
CA LYS A 364 -15.68 18.96 -15.33
C LYS A 364 -14.73 18.93 -14.13
N LYS A 365 -14.98 18.07 -13.13
CA LYS A 365 -14.07 17.88 -11.98
C LYS A 365 -12.72 17.34 -12.46
N ALA A 366 -12.72 16.34 -13.32
CA ALA A 366 -11.51 15.80 -13.94
C ALA A 366 -10.75 16.88 -14.71
N GLN A 367 -11.42 17.69 -15.52
CA GLN A 367 -10.77 18.77 -16.28
C GLN A 367 -10.15 19.84 -15.36
N THR A 368 -10.80 20.15 -14.24
CA THR A 368 -10.27 21.12 -13.26
C THR A 368 -9.03 20.58 -12.56
N LEU A 369 -9.01 19.30 -12.18
CA LEU A 369 -7.83 18.63 -11.63
C LEU A 369 -6.70 18.58 -12.66
N LEU A 370 -7.00 18.23 -13.92
CA LEU A 370 -6.02 18.19 -15.00
C LEU A 370 -5.36 19.55 -15.22
N GLN A 371 -6.13 20.63 -15.19
CA GLN A 371 -5.59 21.98 -15.31
C GLN A 371 -4.62 22.30 -14.15
N GLY A 372 -4.98 21.94 -12.91
CA GLY A 372 -4.08 22.11 -11.77
C GLY A 372 -2.81 21.26 -11.87
N ILE A 373 -2.92 20.01 -12.34
CA ILE A 373 -1.76 19.15 -12.60
C ILE A 373 -0.83 19.78 -13.64
N GLN A 374 -1.38 20.37 -14.70
CA GLN A 374 -0.60 21.04 -15.75
C GLN A 374 0.05 22.34 -15.29
N ASP A 375 -0.68 23.18 -14.54
CA ASP A 375 -0.19 24.53 -14.18
C ASP A 375 0.73 24.51 -12.94
N VAL A 376 0.55 23.54 -12.06
CA VAL A 376 1.28 23.47 -10.77
C VAL A 376 2.37 22.41 -10.79
N LEU A 377 2.09 21.24 -11.36
CA LEU A 377 2.94 20.04 -11.18
C LEU A 377 3.79 19.75 -12.42
N TRP A 378 3.36 20.07 -13.64
CA TRP A 378 4.22 19.93 -14.82
C TRP A 378 5.34 20.97 -14.80
N ASN A 379 6.57 20.51 -14.98
CA ASN A 379 7.75 21.38 -15.09
C ASN A 379 8.39 21.22 -16.47
N GLU A 380 8.33 22.29 -17.27
CA GLU A 380 8.84 22.28 -18.66
C GLU A 380 10.36 22.09 -18.75
N GLU A 381 11.13 22.56 -17.76
CA GLU A 381 12.60 22.43 -17.76
C GLU A 381 13.04 21.01 -17.38
N ALA A 382 12.40 20.42 -16.37
CA ALA A 382 12.62 19.04 -15.98
C ALA A 382 12.04 18.06 -17.01
N GLY A 383 10.99 18.45 -17.74
CA GLY A 383 10.31 17.60 -18.72
C GLY A 383 9.44 16.50 -18.10
N CYS A 384 8.98 16.70 -16.86
CA CYS A 384 8.14 15.77 -16.12
C CYS A 384 7.26 16.51 -15.10
N TRP A 385 6.42 15.76 -14.38
CA TRP A 385 5.69 16.31 -13.24
C TRP A 385 6.53 16.22 -11.97
N LEU A 386 6.45 17.23 -11.13
CA LEU A 386 7.15 17.33 -9.86
C LEU A 386 6.16 17.68 -8.76
N ASP A 387 6.35 17.12 -7.57
CA ASP A 387 5.62 17.57 -6.38
C ASP A 387 5.87 19.07 -6.15
N TYR A 388 4.90 19.77 -5.56
CA TYR A 388 5.03 21.20 -5.30
C TYR A 388 5.15 21.50 -3.80
N ASP A 389 6.21 22.20 -3.43
CA ASP A 389 6.48 22.67 -2.07
C ASP A 389 5.71 23.97 -1.82
N MET A 390 4.70 23.94 -0.94
CA MET A 390 3.90 25.12 -0.62
C MET A 390 4.58 26.07 0.37
N ILE A 391 5.59 25.61 1.12
CA ILE A 391 6.33 26.45 2.07
C ILE A 391 7.28 27.37 1.31
N ASN A 392 8.00 26.80 0.34
CA ASN A 392 9.00 27.51 -0.47
C ASN A 392 8.47 27.94 -1.84
N GLU A 393 7.18 27.69 -2.11
CA GLU A 393 6.47 28.02 -3.35
C GLU A 393 7.17 27.55 -4.63
N LYS A 394 7.82 26.39 -4.61
CA LYS A 394 8.64 25.89 -5.72
C LYS A 394 8.35 24.43 -6.10
N PRO A 395 8.57 24.05 -7.37
CA PRO A 395 8.64 22.64 -7.76
C PRO A 395 9.78 21.93 -7.03
N ARG A 396 9.57 20.66 -6.68
CA ARG A 396 10.57 19.79 -6.05
C ARG A 396 11.27 18.97 -7.12
N ASP A 397 12.29 19.56 -7.77
CA ASP A 397 13.06 18.92 -8.86
C ASP A 397 14.02 17.84 -8.33
N TYR A 398 13.42 16.77 -7.82
CA TYR A 398 14.08 15.56 -7.38
C TYR A 398 13.36 14.37 -8.02
N PHE A 399 14.11 13.35 -8.42
CA PHE A 399 13.48 12.14 -8.93
C PHE A 399 12.76 11.39 -7.80
N VAL A 400 11.47 11.18 -8.02
CA VAL A 400 10.64 10.19 -7.34
C VAL A 400 9.84 9.46 -8.42
N SER A 401 9.67 8.15 -8.29
CA SER A 401 8.97 7.33 -9.28
C SER A 401 7.56 7.86 -9.64
N THR A 402 6.85 8.42 -8.65
CA THR A 402 5.49 9.00 -8.81
C THR A 402 5.43 10.30 -9.59
N ASN A 403 6.57 10.93 -9.90
CA ASN A 403 6.64 12.01 -10.90
C ASN A 403 6.06 11.57 -12.26
N LEU A 404 6.05 10.26 -12.54
CA LEU A 404 5.50 9.69 -13.77
C LEU A 404 4.10 9.08 -13.60
N ALA A 405 3.48 9.20 -12.41
CA ALA A 405 2.11 8.74 -12.16
C ALA A 405 1.04 9.31 -13.12
N PRO A 406 1.15 10.57 -13.62
CA PRO A 406 0.21 11.10 -14.60
C PRO A 406 0.16 10.27 -15.88
N LEU A 407 1.26 9.61 -16.26
CA LEU A 407 1.27 8.72 -17.43
C LEU A 407 0.43 7.46 -17.21
N PHE A 408 0.51 6.89 -16.00
CA PHE A 408 -0.23 5.68 -15.64
C PHE A 408 -1.75 5.89 -15.76
N VAL A 409 -2.25 7.04 -15.32
CA VAL A 409 -3.68 7.37 -15.35
C VAL A 409 -4.10 8.27 -16.53
N LYS A 410 -3.16 8.57 -17.44
CA LYS A 410 -3.36 9.48 -18.58
C LYS A 410 -3.83 10.88 -18.19
N ALA A 411 -3.34 11.39 -17.06
CA ALA A 411 -3.56 12.76 -16.57
C ALA A 411 -2.66 13.78 -17.28
N TYR A 412 -2.74 13.82 -18.60
CA TYR A 412 -1.98 14.76 -19.43
C TYR A 412 -2.72 15.04 -20.73
N ASN A 413 -2.35 16.12 -21.44
CA ASN A 413 -2.97 16.42 -22.73
C ASN A 413 -2.52 15.40 -23.78
N ILE A 414 -3.44 14.53 -24.19
CA ILE A 414 -3.17 13.48 -25.19
C ILE A 414 -2.70 14.09 -26.53
N SER A 415 -3.10 15.34 -26.84
CA SER A 415 -2.64 16.03 -28.06
C SER A 415 -1.14 16.32 -28.04
N ASP A 416 -0.51 16.38 -26.87
CA ASP A 416 0.90 16.67 -26.67
C ASP A 416 1.74 15.39 -26.45
N THR A 417 1.17 14.21 -26.73
CA THR A 417 1.79 12.90 -26.43
C THR A 417 3.23 12.76 -26.96
N GLU A 418 3.52 13.18 -28.19
CA GLU A 418 4.88 13.10 -28.76
C GLU A 418 5.86 14.03 -28.02
N LYS A 419 5.43 15.26 -27.67
CA LYS A 419 6.24 16.21 -26.89
C LYS A 419 6.51 15.64 -25.49
N ILE A 420 5.46 15.21 -24.80
CA ILE A 420 5.56 14.65 -23.45
C ILE A 420 6.44 13.41 -23.45
N SER A 421 6.28 12.53 -24.44
CA SER A 421 7.11 11.34 -24.58
C SER A 421 8.59 11.70 -24.74
N ALA A 422 8.92 12.67 -25.60
CA ALA A 422 10.30 13.11 -25.78
C ALA A 422 10.88 13.70 -24.48
N SER A 423 10.13 14.57 -23.80
CA SER A 423 10.52 15.18 -22.52
C SER A 423 10.74 14.15 -21.42
N VAL A 424 9.81 13.20 -21.25
CA VAL A 424 9.91 12.14 -20.23
C VAL A 424 11.08 11.21 -20.51
N LEU A 425 11.31 10.81 -21.77
CA LEU A 425 12.46 9.97 -22.11
C LEU A 425 13.79 10.70 -21.83
N SER A 426 13.87 12.00 -22.12
CA SER A 426 15.02 12.82 -21.75
C SER A 426 15.20 12.93 -20.23
N TYR A 427 14.10 13.03 -19.46
CA TYR A 427 14.14 13.04 -18.00
C TYR A 427 14.65 11.71 -17.42
N ILE A 428 14.19 10.58 -17.99
CA ILE A 428 14.65 9.23 -17.65
C ILE A 428 16.16 9.07 -17.93
N GLU A 429 16.63 9.55 -19.09
CA GLU A 429 18.04 9.51 -19.47
C GLU A 429 18.90 10.38 -18.53
N LYS A 430 18.47 11.63 -18.28
CA LYS A 430 19.15 12.57 -17.36
C LYS A 430 19.35 11.97 -15.97
N ASN A 431 18.32 11.29 -15.44
CA ASN A 431 18.36 10.63 -14.13
C ASN A 431 18.96 9.22 -14.16
N LYS A 432 19.39 8.72 -15.34
CA LYS A 432 20.01 7.40 -15.54
C LYS A 432 19.16 6.22 -15.03
N LEU A 433 17.84 6.34 -15.06
CA LEU A 433 16.93 5.36 -14.43
C LEU A 433 16.98 3.98 -15.11
N ASP A 434 17.35 3.92 -16.40
CA ASP A 434 17.52 2.68 -17.14
C ASP A 434 18.79 1.91 -16.73
N THR A 435 19.72 2.54 -15.99
CA THR A 435 21.00 1.92 -15.61
C THR A 435 20.91 0.96 -14.41
N PHE A 436 19.82 1.04 -13.64
CA PHE A 436 19.63 0.21 -12.45
C PHE A 436 19.19 -1.22 -12.81
N PRO A 437 20.00 -2.25 -12.50
CA PRO A 437 19.71 -3.62 -12.92
C PRO A 437 18.49 -4.21 -12.22
N GLY A 438 18.25 -3.87 -10.95
CA GLY A 438 17.16 -4.44 -10.15
C GLY A 438 15.79 -3.80 -10.38
N GLY A 439 15.72 -2.68 -11.09
CA GLY A 439 14.50 -1.89 -11.33
C GLY A 439 14.71 -0.41 -11.03
N VAL A 440 13.71 0.42 -11.35
CA VAL A 440 13.79 1.87 -11.09
C VAL A 440 13.61 2.12 -9.59
N PRO A 441 14.58 2.72 -8.88
CA PRO A 441 14.43 2.98 -7.45
C PRO A 441 13.31 3.97 -7.17
N ASN A 442 12.80 4.03 -5.94
CA ASN A 442 11.74 4.98 -5.62
C ASN A 442 12.23 6.44 -5.68
N THR A 443 13.44 6.70 -5.17
CA THR A 443 14.16 7.98 -5.25
C THR A 443 15.63 7.74 -5.61
N LEU A 444 16.45 8.78 -5.66
CA LEU A 444 17.92 8.67 -5.85
C LEU A 444 18.72 9.04 -4.58
N TYR A 445 18.08 9.08 -3.42
CA TYR A 445 18.68 9.56 -2.17
C TYR A 445 18.85 8.41 -1.16
N HIS A 446 20.06 8.27 -0.61
CA HIS A 446 20.35 7.30 0.45
C HIS A 446 20.06 7.92 1.83
N THR A 447 18.87 7.70 2.35
CA THR A 447 18.47 8.18 3.69
C THR A 447 18.47 7.08 4.75
N GLY A 448 18.40 5.81 4.33
CA GLY A 448 18.11 4.67 5.19
C GLY A 448 16.61 4.38 5.36
N GLU A 449 15.75 5.28 4.88
CA GLU A 449 14.30 5.07 4.86
C GLU A 449 13.89 4.10 3.74
N GLN A 450 12.77 3.39 3.94
CA GLN A 450 12.40 2.28 3.07
C GLN A 450 11.87 2.71 1.70
N TRP A 451 11.29 3.91 1.58
CA TRP A 451 10.81 4.46 0.31
C TRP A 451 11.86 5.39 -0.34
N ASP A 452 13.14 5.07 -0.15
CA ASP A 452 14.27 5.77 -0.73
C ASP A 452 15.27 4.80 -1.38
N PHE A 453 16.26 5.35 -2.08
CA PHE A 453 17.30 4.56 -2.71
C PHE A 453 18.06 3.69 -1.67
N PRO A 454 18.34 2.41 -1.96
CA PRO A 454 18.24 1.73 -3.26
C PRO A 454 16.93 0.95 -3.47
N ASN A 455 15.91 1.14 -2.64
CA ASN A 455 14.73 0.27 -2.69
C ASN A 455 13.86 0.51 -3.92
N VAL A 456 13.35 -0.60 -4.45
CA VAL A 456 12.42 -0.69 -5.57
C VAL A 456 11.15 -1.39 -5.11
N TRP A 457 10.00 -0.85 -5.49
CA TRP A 457 8.69 -1.33 -5.05
C TRP A 457 7.83 -1.72 -6.25
N ALA A 458 7.16 -2.87 -6.19
CA ALA A 458 6.33 -3.37 -7.31
C ALA A 458 5.24 -2.37 -7.74
N PRO A 459 4.51 -1.70 -6.83
CA PRO A 459 3.61 -0.58 -7.16
C PRO A 459 4.25 0.50 -8.04
N MET A 460 5.47 0.92 -7.68
CA MET A 460 6.17 2.00 -8.37
C MET A 460 6.66 1.55 -9.74
N GLN A 461 7.13 0.30 -9.85
CA GLN A 461 7.47 -0.29 -11.15
C GLN A 461 6.24 -0.35 -12.05
N TYR A 462 5.11 -0.78 -11.52
CA TYR A 462 3.86 -0.84 -12.27
C TYR A 462 3.45 0.53 -12.80
N ILE A 463 3.47 1.57 -11.96
CA ILE A 463 3.13 2.94 -12.34
C ILE A 463 4.05 3.45 -13.47
N VAL A 464 5.37 3.33 -13.33
CA VAL A 464 6.29 3.86 -14.36
C VAL A 464 6.24 3.06 -15.65
N VAL A 465 6.13 1.73 -15.57
CA VAL A 465 6.14 0.84 -16.75
C VAL A 465 4.84 0.95 -17.54
N GLU A 466 3.68 0.84 -16.89
CA GLU A 466 2.39 0.97 -17.56
C GLU A 466 2.15 2.42 -18.00
N GLY A 467 2.66 3.41 -17.26
CA GLY A 467 2.67 4.80 -17.68
C GLY A 467 3.42 5.03 -18.99
N LEU A 468 4.62 4.48 -19.13
CA LEU A 468 5.37 4.53 -20.40
C LEU A 468 4.63 3.83 -21.54
N ALA A 469 3.96 2.70 -21.28
CA ALA A 469 3.13 2.03 -22.29
C ALA A 469 1.96 2.93 -22.77
N ASN A 470 1.36 3.68 -21.86
CA ASN A 470 0.22 4.56 -22.14
C ASN A 470 0.55 5.78 -23.02
N LEU A 471 1.82 6.21 -23.08
CA LEU A 471 2.29 7.23 -24.03
C LEU A 471 2.12 6.79 -25.49
N ASN A 472 2.01 5.49 -25.76
CA ASN A 472 1.77 4.94 -27.09
C ASN A 472 2.81 5.26 -28.19
N THR A 473 3.91 5.94 -27.89
CA THR A 473 5.01 6.17 -28.84
C THR A 473 5.90 4.91 -28.93
N PRO A 474 6.55 4.63 -30.08
CA PRO A 474 7.39 3.45 -30.24
C PRO A 474 8.51 3.35 -29.18
N ALA A 475 9.21 4.45 -28.92
CA ALA A 475 10.32 4.49 -27.96
C ALA A 475 9.85 4.25 -26.51
N ALA A 476 8.72 4.85 -26.11
CA ALA A 476 8.18 4.64 -24.76
C ALA A 476 7.67 3.21 -24.57
N LYS A 477 7.01 2.61 -25.59
CA LYS A 477 6.60 1.20 -25.54
C LYS A 477 7.78 0.24 -25.47
N GLU A 478 8.85 0.51 -26.22
CA GLU A 478 10.06 -0.30 -26.17
C GLU A 478 10.70 -0.27 -24.77
N LEU A 479 10.83 0.92 -24.19
CA LEU A 479 11.39 1.08 -22.84
C LEU A 479 10.49 0.45 -21.77
N SER A 480 9.18 0.65 -21.85
CA SER A 480 8.19 0.01 -20.98
C SER A 480 8.35 -1.51 -20.99
N LYS A 481 8.36 -2.12 -22.18
CA LYS A 481 8.57 -3.56 -22.34
C LYS A 481 9.92 -3.99 -21.76
N LYS A 482 11.01 -3.27 -22.07
CA LYS A 482 12.35 -3.57 -21.52
C LYS A 482 12.34 -3.59 -19.99
N TRP A 483 11.72 -2.61 -19.36
CA TRP A 483 11.63 -2.52 -17.89
C TRP A 483 10.74 -3.60 -17.28
N ALA A 484 9.59 -3.92 -17.90
CA ALA A 484 8.74 -5.03 -17.48
C ALA A 484 9.52 -6.36 -17.49
N LEU A 485 10.19 -6.67 -18.61
CA LEU A 485 10.99 -7.89 -18.76
C LEU A 485 12.16 -7.93 -17.76
N ARG A 486 12.86 -6.81 -17.54
CA ARG A 486 13.93 -6.71 -16.54
C ARG A 486 13.41 -7.01 -15.14
N TRP A 487 12.29 -6.40 -14.76
CA TRP A 487 11.70 -6.60 -13.44
C TRP A 487 11.30 -8.06 -13.20
N VAL A 488 10.59 -8.67 -14.15
CA VAL A 488 10.17 -10.08 -14.04
C VAL A 488 11.39 -10.99 -13.88
N LYS A 489 12.43 -10.82 -14.69
CA LYS A 489 13.65 -11.64 -14.61
C LYS A 489 14.43 -11.40 -13.31
N SER A 490 14.50 -10.16 -12.82
CA SER A 490 15.14 -9.83 -11.55
C SER A 490 14.40 -10.51 -10.38
N ASN A 491 13.07 -10.40 -10.35
CA ASN A 491 12.23 -11.04 -9.32
C ASN A 491 12.33 -12.57 -9.39
N PHE A 492 12.35 -13.13 -10.59
CA PHE A 492 12.54 -14.57 -10.77
C PHE A 492 13.89 -15.03 -10.21
N LYS A 493 14.97 -14.28 -10.47
CA LYS A 493 16.28 -14.60 -9.88
C LYS A 493 16.26 -14.56 -8.35
N ALA A 494 15.68 -13.52 -7.76
CA ALA A 494 15.54 -13.41 -6.31
C ALA A 494 14.78 -14.61 -5.73
N TYR A 495 13.72 -15.04 -6.42
CA TYR A 495 12.93 -16.20 -6.07
C TYR A 495 13.70 -17.51 -6.22
N THR A 496 14.47 -17.71 -7.30
CA THR A 496 15.25 -18.94 -7.48
C THR A 496 16.38 -19.09 -6.44
N ASP A 497 16.92 -17.96 -5.97
CA ASP A 497 18.01 -17.98 -4.99
C ASP A 497 17.50 -18.29 -3.57
N ASN A 498 16.28 -17.83 -3.23
CA ASN A 498 15.80 -17.82 -1.84
C ASN A 498 14.41 -18.43 -1.61
N PHE A 499 13.66 -18.76 -2.67
CA PHE A 499 12.27 -19.23 -2.65
C PHE A 499 11.27 -18.25 -2.01
N HIS A 500 11.56 -16.95 -2.07
CA HIS A 500 10.71 -15.90 -1.51
C HIS A 500 10.38 -14.80 -2.53
N MET A 501 9.14 -14.33 -2.47
CA MET A 501 8.74 -13.04 -3.03
C MET A 501 8.80 -12.00 -1.92
N TYR A 502 9.37 -10.83 -2.22
CA TYR A 502 9.64 -9.79 -1.23
C TYR A 502 8.67 -8.62 -1.37
N GLU A 503 8.48 -7.90 -0.27
CA GLU A 503 7.81 -6.60 -0.23
C GLU A 503 8.49 -5.58 -1.18
N LYS A 504 9.83 -5.53 -1.14
CA LYS A 504 10.67 -4.58 -1.86
C LYS A 504 12.00 -5.21 -2.29
N TYR A 505 12.56 -4.68 -3.37
CA TYR A 505 13.76 -5.17 -4.05
C TYR A 505 14.87 -4.12 -4.07
N ASN A 506 16.08 -4.48 -4.50
CA ASN A 506 17.23 -3.57 -4.56
C ASN A 506 17.52 -3.14 -6.00
N ALA A 507 17.55 -1.83 -6.28
CA ALA A 507 17.82 -1.27 -7.61
C ALA A 507 19.24 -1.59 -8.12
N GLU A 508 20.21 -1.67 -7.21
CA GLU A 508 21.63 -1.85 -7.53
C GLU A 508 21.99 -3.30 -7.86
N GLU A 509 21.14 -4.26 -7.47
CA GLU A 509 21.42 -5.67 -7.57
C GLU A 509 20.33 -6.42 -8.34
N PHE A 510 20.72 -7.09 -9.43
CA PHE A 510 19.82 -7.96 -10.17
C PHE A 510 19.47 -9.20 -9.33
N GLY A 511 18.19 -9.34 -8.95
CA GLY A 511 17.74 -10.37 -8.02
C GLY A 511 17.96 -10.05 -6.53
N GLY A 512 18.39 -8.82 -6.19
CA GLY A 512 18.55 -8.39 -4.81
C GLY A 512 17.21 -8.02 -4.15
N HIS A 513 17.10 -8.25 -2.85
CA HIS A 513 15.98 -7.80 -2.03
C HIS A 513 16.30 -6.47 -1.32
N GLY A 514 15.28 -5.67 -1.01
CA GLY A 514 15.45 -4.40 -0.32
C GLY A 514 15.57 -4.53 1.21
N GLY A 515 15.63 -3.38 1.88
CA GLY A 515 15.74 -3.26 3.34
C GLY A 515 15.41 -1.84 3.84
N GLY A 516 15.85 -1.48 5.06
CA GLY A 516 15.63 -0.14 5.64
C GLY A 516 14.20 0.12 6.15
N GLY A 517 14.00 1.30 6.75
CA GLY A 517 12.76 1.70 7.44
C GLY A 517 12.63 1.18 8.87
N GLU A 518 11.41 1.24 9.42
CA GLU A 518 11.13 0.95 10.83
C GLU A 518 10.93 -0.55 11.15
N TYR A 519 10.90 -1.43 10.15
CA TYR A 519 10.75 -2.90 10.32
C TYR A 519 11.54 -3.70 9.27
N GLY A 520 11.80 -4.98 9.57
CA GLY A 520 12.52 -5.90 8.67
C GLY A 520 11.74 -6.26 7.40
N VAL A 521 12.44 -6.67 6.33
CA VAL A 521 11.79 -7.01 5.05
C VAL A 521 10.73 -8.11 5.19
N GLN A 522 9.58 -7.92 4.57
CA GLN A 522 8.48 -8.89 4.58
C GLN A 522 8.52 -9.80 3.35
N THR A 523 8.03 -11.04 3.52
CA THR A 523 7.88 -12.02 2.44
C THR A 523 6.40 -12.36 2.21
N GLY A 524 6.08 -12.78 1.00
CA GLY A 524 4.69 -12.97 0.58
C GLY A 524 4.57 -12.62 -0.89
N PHE A 525 4.73 -11.38 -1.35
CA PHE A 525 4.04 -10.20 -0.83
C PHE A 525 2.97 -9.84 -1.87
N GLY A 526 1.75 -9.51 -1.44
CA GLY A 526 0.55 -9.45 -2.27
C GLY A 526 0.69 -8.61 -3.55
N TRP A 527 1.20 -7.37 -3.47
CA TRP A 527 1.41 -6.55 -4.67
C TRP A 527 2.47 -7.12 -5.61
N SER A 528 3.48 -7.81 -5.09
CA SER A 528 4.63 -8.26 -5.88
C SER A 528 4.16 -9.42 -6.73
N ASN A 529 3.41 -10.31 -6.12
CA ASN A 529 2.75 -11.43 -6.78
C ASN A 529 1.77 -10.93 -7.83
N GLY A 530 0.94 -9.94 -7.49
CA GLY A 530 -0.05 -9.39 -8.41
C GLY A 530 0.56 -8.77 -9.66
N VAL A 531 1.59 -7.93 -9.50
CA VAL A 531 2.32 -7.32 -10.63
C VAL A 531 3.02 -8.37 -11.48
N ILE A 532 3.69 -9.35 -10.86
CA ILE A 532 4.39 -10.40 -11.61
C ILE A 532 3.43 -11.30 -12.37
N ILE A 533 2.29 -11.70 -11.78
CA ILE A 533 1.28 -12.51 -12.48
C ILE A 533 0.75 -11.76 -13.71
N GLU A 534 0.44 -10.47 -13.57
CA GLU A 534 0.00 -9.64 -14.69
C GLU A 534 1.07 -9.56 -15.80
N TRP A 535 2.33 -9.34 -15.45
CA TRP A 535 3.40 -9.25 -16.46
C TRP A 535 3.81 -10.60 -17.06
N LEU A 536 3.71 -11.70 -16.33
CA LEU A 536 3.81 -13.05 -16.90
C LEU A 536 2.66 -13.30 -17.89
N SER A 537 1.45 -12.85 -17.57
CA SER A 537 0.30 -12.93 -18.49
C SER A 537 0.51 -12.10 -19.77
N LYS A 538 1.03 -10.87 -19.65
CA LYS A 538 1.23 -9.96 -20.79
C LYS A 538 2.46 -10.32 -21.64
N HIS A 539 3.55 -10.75 -21.00
CA HIS A 539 4.87 -10.87 -21.63
C HIS A 539 5.44 -12.29 -21.62
N GLY A 540 4.71 -13.29 -21.14
CA GLY A 540 5.21 -14.68 -20.97
C GLY A 540 5.87 -15.26 -22.22
N ARG A 541 5.30 -15.03 -23.41
CA ARG A 541 5.87 -15.51 -24.68
C ARG A 541 7.20 -14.84 -24.99
N GLU A 542 7.27 -13.53 -24.78
CA GLU A 542 8.45 -12.70 -25.07
C GLU A 542 9.60 -12.98 -24.10
N LEU A 543 9.28 -13.24 -22.83
CA LEU A 543 10.24 -13.67 -21.80
C LEU A 543 10.95 -14.97 -22.19
N SER A 544 10.22 -15.86 -22.86
CA SER A 544 10.66 -17.20 -23.26
C SER A 544 11.50 -17.20 -24.54
N GLU A 545 11.28 -16.24 -25.44
CA GLU A 545 12.10 -16.08 -26.66
C GLU A 545 13.44 -15.38 -26.37
N GLY A 546 13.48 -14.50 -25.36
CA GLY A 546 14.67 -13.73 -24.97
C GLY A 546 15.74 -14.49 -24.18
N SER A 547 15.56 -15.79 -23.89
CA SER A 547 16.57 -16.65 -23.24
C SER A 547 17.49 -17.37 -24.24
N GLY A 548 17.22 -17.28 -25.55
CA GLY A 548 17.97 -17.98 -26.61
C GLY A 548 19.17 -17.25 -27.24
N GLY A 549 19.54 -16.06 -26.75
CA GLY A 549 20.48 -15.17 -27.45
C GLY A 549 21.66 -14.68 -26.61
N GLY A 550 22.48 -15.58 -26.06
CA GLY A 550 23.71 -15.15 -25.37
C GLY A 550 24.50 -16.29 -24.73
N GLY A 551 25.44 -16.87 -25.49
CA GLY A 551 26.47 -17.76 -24.97
C GLY A 551 26.32 -19.21 -25.38
N ALA A 552 27.06 -19.62 -26.40
CA ALA A 552 27.43 -21.02 -26.61
C ALA A 552 28.29 -21.46 -25.42
N GLY A 553 27.66 -22.04 -24.41
CA GLY A 553 28.29 -22.66 -23.25
C GLY A 553 27.45 -23.84 -22.81
N THR A 554 27.84 -25.03 -23.30
CA THR A 554 27.39 -26.38 -22.89
C THR A 554 26.33 -26.44 -21.78
N THR A 555 25.07 -26.61 -22.19
CA THR A 555 23.95 -26.97 -21.32
C THR A 555 24.17 -28.39 -20.79
N LYS A 556 24.47 -28.54 -19.49
CA LYS A 556 24.15 -29.78 -18.79
C LYS A 556 22.68 -29.70 -18.40
N SER A 557 21.88 -30.55 -19.06
CA SER A 557 20.54 -30.91 -18.63
C SER A 557 20.56 -31.30 -17.14
N LEU A 558 19.94 -30.47 -16.30
CA LEU A 558 19.58 -30.86 -14.95
C LEU A 558 18.27 -31.65 -15.03
N ILE A 559 18.41 -32.96 -15.18
CA ILE A 559 17.31 -33.90 -14.90
C ILE A 559 17.08 -33.85 -13.39
N SER A 560 15.99 -33.23 -12.96
CA SER A 560 15.53 -33.31 -11.58
C SER A 560 15.01 -34.72 -11.31
N VAL A 561 15.74 -35.48 -10.50
CA VAL A 561 15.24 -36.72 -9.91
C VAL A 561 14.37 -36.31 -8.72
N VAL A 562 13.06 -36.23 -8.95
CA VAL A 562 12.07 -36.11 -7.87
C VAL A 562 11.99 -37.48 -7.18
N GLY A 563 12.73 -37.62 -6.09
CA GLY A 563 12.55 -38.69 -5.12
C GLY A 563 11.33 -38.39 -4.25
N VAL A 564 10.29 -39.19 -4.39
CA VAL A 564 9.13 -39.24 -3.50
C VAL A 564 9.59 -39.51 -2.07
N ALA A 565 9.42 -38.54 -1.17
CA ALA A 565 9.54 -38.76 0.27
C ALA A 565 8.17 -38.47 0.92
N ALA A 566 7.38 -39.53 1.05
CA ALA A 566 6.20 -39.56 1.90
C ALA A 566 6.64 -39.47 3.38
N VAL A 567 6.30 -38.37 4.04
CA VAL A 567 6.50 -38.23 5.49
C VAL A 567 5.40 -39.00 6.20
N THR A 568 5.76 -40.17 6.73
CA THR A 568 4.92 -40.93 7.66
C THR A 568 5.26 -40.46 9.08
N ILE A 569 4.33 -39.75 9.72
CA ILE A 569 4.43 -39.38 11.13
C ILE A 569 4.10 -40.62 11.96
N VAL A 570 5.08 -41.17 12.67
CA VAL A 570 4.86 -42.12 13.76
C VAL A 570 5.23 -41.44 15.07
N ALA A 571 4.21 -41.22 15.90
CA ALA A 571 4.34 -40.81 17.28
C ALA A 571 5.03 -41.90 18.11
N LEU A 572 5.93 -41.50 19.01
CA LEU A 572 6.32 -42.31 20.15
C LEU A 572 6.51 -41.43 21.40
N ILE A 573 5.51 -41.51 22.26
CA ILE A 573 5.53 -41.11 23.66
C ILE A 573 6.41 -42.11 24.44
N ALA A 574 7.02 -41.57 25.50
CA ALA A 574 7.54 -42.24 26.71
C ALA A 574 9.06 -42.49 26.77
N GLY A 575 9.68 -41.78 27.72
CA GLY A 575 10.34 -42.50 28.81
C GLY A 575 11.82 -42.21 29.05
N ARG A 576 12.04 -41.32 30.03
CA ARG A 576 12.92 -41.52 31.19
C ARG A 576 14.47 -41.47 31.03
N VAL A 577 15.03 -40.50 31.77
CA VAL A 577 15.95 -40.70 32.93
C VAL A 577 17.46 -40.71 32.67
N LEU A 578 18.17 -39.91 33.50
CA LEU A 578 19.63 -39.82 33.78
C LEU A 578 20.44 -39.14 32.67
N TRP A 579 21.17 -38.02 32.87
CA TRP A 579 21.80 -37.37 34.03
C TRP A 579 21.76 -35.85 33.86
#